data_AF-A0A8T0C0Z5-F1
#
_entry.id   AF-A0A8T0C0Z5-F1
#
_cell.length_a   1.000
_cell.length_b   1.000
_cell.length_c   1.000
_cell.angle_alpha   90.00
_cell.angle_beta   90.00
_cell.angle_gamma   90.00
#
_symmetry.space_group_name_H-M   'P 1'
#
loop_
_entity.id
_entity.type
_entity.pdbx_description
1 polymer ?
#
loop_
_entity_poly.entity_id
_entity_poly.type
_entity_poly.pdbx_seq_one_letter_code
_entity_poly.pdbx_strand_id
1 'polypeptide(L)' 'MYAIGLIELLAAGLMVFSILTEHVQSMLLGSVLILITSVGACYFHFRYDTFKDAIPAILTGTGSGVLLALGGL' A
#
# COMPACT_ATOMS: atom_id res chain seq x y z
N MET A 1 -2.18 -10.75 11.12
CA MET A 1 -0.83 -10.28 10.72
C MET A 1 -0.33 -11.01 9.48
N TYR A 2 -0.19 -12.34 9.51
CA TYR A 2 0.37 -13.12 8.36
C TYR A 2 -0.36 -12.94 7.02
N ALA A 3 -1.70 -12.95 7.01
CA ALA A 3 -2.46 -12.78 5.77
C ALA A 3 -2.29 -11.36 5.15
N ILE A 4 -2.26 -10.33 6.00
CA ILE A 4 -2.03 -8.94 5.56
C ILE A 4 -0.62 -8.81 4.99
N GLY A 5 0.39 -9.35 5.69
CA GLY A 5 1.77 -9.34 5.20
C GLY A 5 1.95 -10.08 3.86
N LEU A 6 1.19 -11.15 3.61
CA LEU A 6 1.18 -11.82 2.30
C LEU A 6 0.59 -10.94 1.20
N ILE A 7 -0.49 -10.21 1.49
CA ILE A 7 -1.10 -9.25 0.56
C ILE A 7 -0.11 -8.12 0.25
N GLU A 8 0.56 -7.59 1.27
CA GLU A 8 1.57 -6.53 1.12
C GLU A 8 2.78 -7.00 0.31
N LEU A 9 3.25 -8.22 0.55
CA LEU A 9 4.33 -8.83 -0.24
C LEU A 9 3.93 -8.98 -1.71
N LEU A 10 2.73 -9.49 -1.99
CA LEU A 10 2.22 -9.62 -3.36
C LEU A 10 2.07 -8.26 -4.03
N ALA A 11 1.54 -7.27 -3.31
CA ALA A 11 1.37 -5.92 -3.81
C ALA A 11 2.71 -5.23 -4.13
N ALA A 12 3.70 -5.36 -3.25
CA ALA A 12 5.06 -4.90 -3.50
C ALA A 12 5.68 -5.63 -4.70
N GLY A 13 5.47 -6.94 -4.81
CA GLY A 13 5.90 -7.75 -5.95
C GLY A 13 5.29 -7.27 -7.28
N LEU A 14 4.00 -6.90 -7.29
CA LEU A 14 3.34 -6.32 -8.46
C LEU A 14 3.93 -4.96 -8.86
N MET A 15 4.27 -4.11 -7.90
CA MET A 15 4.92 -2.83 -8.19
C MET A 15 6.34 -3.04 -8.75
N VAL A 16 7.12 -3.96 -8.18
CA VAL A 16 8.46 -4.32 -8.71
C VAL A 16 8.33 -4.88 -10.12
N PHE A 17 7.38 -5.80 -10.35
CA PHE A 17 7.10 -6.33 -11.67
C PHE A 17 6.75 -5.22 -12.67
N SER A 18 5.93 -4.24 -12.25
CA SER A 18 5.59 -3.09 -13.09
C SER A 18 6.82 -2.26 -13.48
N ILE A 19 7.79 -2.08 -12.59
CA ILE A 19 9.02 -1.35 -12.89
C ILE A 19 9.85 -2.13 -13.94
N LEU A 20 9.91 -3.46 -13.83
CA LEU A 20 10.71 -4.30 -14.72
C LEU A 20 10.09 -4.51 -16.11
N THR A 21 8.77 -4.37 -16.22
CA THR A 21 8.01 -4.69 -17.45
C THR A 21 7.27 -3.50 -18.04
N GLU A 22 7.41 -2.32 -17.43
CA GLU A 22 6.67 -1.10 -17.77
C GLU A 22 5.14 -1.29 -17.76
N HIS A 23 4.64 -2.27 -17.00
CA HIS A 23 3.23 -2.66 -16.98
C HIS A 23 2.43 -1.87 -15.94
N VAL A 24 2.00 -0.65 -16.31
CA VAL A 24 1.29 0.33 -15.44
C VAL A 24 0.14 -0.28 -14.64
N GLN A 25 -0.65 -1.19 -15.23
CA GLN A 25 -1.78 -1.82 -14.53
C GLN A 25 -1.35 -2.63 -13.30
N SER A 26 -0.14 -3.22 -13.33
CA SER A 26 0.41 -3.96 -12.19
C SER A 26 0.82 -3.02 -11.06
N MET A 27 1.39 -1.86 -11.39
CA MET A 27 1.65 -0.81 -10.40
C MET A 27 0.35 -0.35 -9.75
N LEU A 28 -0.68 -0.02 -10.55
CA LEU A 28 -1.97 0.42 -10.02
C LEU A 28 -2.60 -0.62 -9.10
N LEU A 29 -2.61 -1.90 -9.51
CA LEU A 29 -3.15 -2.97 -8.68
C LEU A 29 -2.38 -3.12 -7.36
N GLY A 30 -1.04 -3.10 -7.42
CA GLY A 30 -0.19 -3.10 -6.22
C GLY A 30 -0.49 -1.90 -5.31
N SER A 31 -0.65 -0.70 -5.88
CA SER A 31 -0.92 0.53 -5.11
C SER A 31 -2.28 0.51 -4.44
N VAL A 32 -3.32 -0.03 -5.10
CA VAL A 32 -4.63 -0.23 -4.47
C VAL A 32 -4.52 -1.19 -3.28
N LEU A 33 -3.83 -2.31 -3.44
CA LEU A 33 -3.68 -3.31 -2.37
C LEU A 33 -2.94 -2.73 -1.15
N ILE A 34 -1.81 -2.03 -1.35
CA ILE A 34 -1.09 -1.36 -0.26
C ILE A 34 -1.95 -0.26 0.39
N LEU A 35 -2.72 0.50 -0.38
CA LEU A 35 -3.58 1.54 0.17
C LEU A 35 -4.63 0.93 1.11
N ILE A 36 -5.26 -0.18 0.71
CA ILE A 36 -6.27 -0.89 1.53
C ILE A 36 -5.64 -1.42 2.82
N THR A 37 -4.47 -2.07 2.75
CA THR A 37 -3.81 -2.60 3.96
C THR A 37 -3.34 -1.46 4.87
N SER A 38 -2.85 -0.35 4.30
CA SER A 38 -2.44 0.85 5.04
C SER A 38 -3.62 1.50 5.79
N VAL A 39 -4.80 1.61 5.15
CA VAL A 39 -6.01 2.12 5.83
C VAL A 39 -6.42 1.21 6.99
N GLY A 40 -6.38 -0.11 6.78
CA GLY A 40 -6.64 -1.09 7.83
C GLY A 40 -5.67 -0.98 9.00
N ALA A 41 -4.37 -0.82 8.71
CA ALA A 41 -3.32 -0.62 9.71
C ALA A 41 -3.48 0.71 10.48
N CYS A 42 -3.84 1.80 9.79
CA CYS A 42 -4.14 3.08 10.44
C CYS A 42 -5.32 2.94 11.40
N TYR A 43 -6.41 2.29 10.98
CA TYR A 43 -7.56 2.03 11.85
C TYR A 43 -7.14 1.23 13.10
N PHE A 44 -6.33 0.18 12.93
CA PHE A 44 -5.86 -0.64 14.04
C PHE A 44 -5.04 0.20 15.04
N HIS A 45 -4.03 0.93 14.57
CA HIS A 45 -3.19 1.75 15.44
C HIS A 45 -3.98 2.88 16.13
N PHE A 46 -4.92 3.52 15.45
CA PHE A 46 -5.79 4.53 16.08
C PHE A 46 -6.76 3.94 17.10
N ARG A 47 -7.18 2.69 16.93
CA ARG A 47 -8.16 2.03 17.82
C ARG A 47 -7.51 1.41 19.05
N TYR A 48 -6.31 0.85 18.91
CA TYR A 48 -5.70 -0.01 19.91
C TYR A 48 -4.32 0.48 20.41
N ASP A 49 -3.59 1.29 19.64
CA ASP A 49 -2.24 1.77 19.97
C ASP A 49 -2.19 3.32 20.04
N THR A 50 -1.03 3.92 19.75
CA THR A 50 -0.86 5.38 19.70
C THR A 50 -0.81 5.89 18.26
N PHE A 51 -1.07 7.19 18.09
CA PHE A 51 -0.94 7.85 16.78
C PHE A 51 0.46 7.69 16.15
N LYS A 52 1.52 7.65 16.99
CA LYS A 52 2.89 7.54 16.51
C LYS A 52 3.15 6.21 15.80
N ASP A 53 2.45 5.16 16.23
CA ASP A 53 2.55 3.82 15.65
C ASP A 53 1.85 3.74 14.28
N ALA A 54 0.90 4.64 14.00
CA ALA A 54 0.23 4.74 12.70
C ALA A 54 1.05 5.46 11.63
N ILE A 55 2.07 6.24 11.99
CA ILE A 55 2.85 7.08 11.06
C ILE A 55 3.40 6.28 9.85
N PRO A 56 4.01 5.08 10.04
CA PRO A 56 4.50 4.28 8.91
C PRO A 56 3.39 3.86 7.93
N ALA A 57 2.20 3.52 8.45
CA ALA A 57 1.04 3.16 7.62
C ALA A 57 0.49 4.37 6.88
N ILE A 58 0.49 5.55 7.49
CA ILE A 58 0.07 6.81 6.83
C ILE A 58 1.02 7.14 5.67
N LEU A 59 2.34 7.05 5.87
CA LEU A 59 3.33 7.33 4.83
C LEU A 59 3.22 6.32 3.66
N THR A 60 3.07 5.05 3.98
CA THR A 60 2.91 3.98 2.97
C THR A 60 1.61 4.15 2.18
N GLY A 61 0.51 4.45 2.87
CA GLY A 61 -0.78 4.72 2.24
C GLY A 61 -0.76 5.96 1.37
N THR A 62 -0.19 7.07 1.85
CA THR A 62 -0.07 8.31 1.06
C THR A 62 0.79 8.12 -0.19
N GLY A 63 1.93 7.44 -0.10
CA GLY A 63 2.75 7.11 -1.27
C GLY A 63 1.98 6.28 -2.30
N SER A 64 1.21 5.29 -1.85
CA SER A 64 0.35 4.50 -2.73
C SER A 64 -0.78 5.31 -3.36
N GLY A 65 -1.38 6.23 -2.59
CA GLY A 65 -2.39 7.16 -3.11
C GLY A 65 -1.83 8.10 -4.19
N VAL A 66 -0.60 8.59 -4.02
CA VAL A 66 0.11 9.39 -5.03
C VAL A 66 0.34 8.58 -6.31
N LEU A 67 0.79 7.33 -6.20
CA LEU A 67 0.97 6.45 -7.36
C LEU A 67 -0.34 6.21 -8.13
N LEU A 68 -1.46 6.06 -7.42
CA LEU A 68 -2.77 5.93 -8.06
C LEU A 68 -3.22 7.22 -8.76
N ALA A 69 -3.00 8.38 -8.13
CA ALA A 69 -3.37 9.66 -8.69
C ALA A 69 -2.55 10.00 -9.95
N LEU A 70 -1.26 9.64 -9.97
CA LEU A 70 -0.37 9.90 -11.09
C LEU A 70 -0.42 8.83 -12.18
N GLY A 71 -0.60 7.56 -11.81
CA GLY A 71 -0.64 6.44 -12.76
C GLY A 71 -1.99 6.23 -13.44
N GLY A 72 -3.05 6.92 -12.99
CA GLY A 72 -4.38 6.93 -13.61
C GLY A 72 -4.63 8.06 -14.61
N LEU A 73 -3.66 8.94 -14.81
CA LEU A 73 -3.62 9.99 -15.85
C LEU A 73 -2.96 9.46 -17.12
#